data_AF-A0A9N9ITI5-F1
#
_entry.id   AF-A0A9N9ITI5-F1
#
_cell.length_a   1.000
_cell.length_b   1.000
_cell.length_c   1.000
_cell.angle_alpha   90.00
_cell.angle_beta   90.00
_cell.angle_gamma   90.00
#
_symmetry.space_group_name_H-M   'P 1'
#
loop_
_entity.id
_entity.type
_entity.pdbx_description
1 polymer ?
#
loop_
_entity_poly.entity_id
_entity_poly.type
_entity_poly.pdbx_seq_one_letter_code
_entity_poly.pdbx_strand_id
1 'polypeptide(L)'
;MARISCKLIVGGRVSCRASVLLKEIIEQNLQERKRNLKNLRLYGTIVGELTAERRRKYQVRFEEIGNITVDVLAGNLKYEKQATPNREELVTESSLTLPAYEDISYSSDDSENDLEENNDRNDMDVIDLSVTINWREQQITIDQRAIHLAYNQDCKINIPSVSLASPYELFHQYLPLDYIEQFVINSINKRRRVTSNWTNITINKYMRWLGLWVLMSVFPVADRHFYWRTNQEQTQPIPLFNFQRWMSRSRFEQIVLYYTLIMPSELETPDLNNPLYSVRSFINNFNNNLVEAIKPENTLCVDESMNSWL
;
A
#
# COMPACT_ATOMS: atom_id res chain seq x y z
N MET A 1 0.05 -1.55 5.31
CA MET A 1 0.70 -2.19 6.48
C MET A 1 0.92 -3.66 6.13
N ALA A 2 2.07 -3.96 5.52
CA ALA A 2 2.39 -5.31 5.07
C ALA A 2 2.46 -6.25 6.28
N ARG A 3 1.56 -7.23 6.33
CA ARG A 3 1.70 -8.37 7.24
C ARG A 3 2.77 -9.26 6.63
N ILE A 4 4.02 -9.00 6.97
CA ILE A 4 5.09 -9.98 6.77
C ILE A 4 4.61 -11.24 7.50
N SER A 5 4.24 -12.26 6.73
CA SER A 5 3.89 -13.58 7.22
C SER A 5 5.18 -14.25 7.69
N CYS A 6 5.81 -13.72 8.75
CA CYS A 6 6.86 -14.43 9.43
C CYS A 6 6.22 -15.69 10.00
N LYS A 7 6.59 -16.85 9.44
CA LYS A 7 6.27 -18.14 10.04
C LYS A 7 6.89 -18.10 11.45
N LEU A 8 6.03 -18.05 12.47
CA LEU A 8 6.50 -17.99 13.84
C LEU A 8 7.07 -19.36 14.21
N ILE A 9 8.30 -19.39 14.71
CA ILE A 9 9.04 -20.61 15.01
C ILE A 9 8.93 -20.88 16.52
N VAL A 10 8.80 -22.17 16.90
CA VAL A 10 8.89 -22.60 18.31
C VAL A 10 10.24 -22.14 18.89
N GLY A 11 10.22 -21.55 20.09
CA GLY A 11 11.38 -20.88 20.71
C GLY A 11 11.53 -19.40 20.34
N GLY A 12 10.77 -18.90 19.37
CA GLY A 12 10.75 -17.48 19.01
C GLY A 12 10.12 -16.60 20.09
N ARG A 13 10.71 -15.43 20.35
CA ARG A 13 10.09 -14.40 21.19
C ARG A 13 8.98 -13.69 20.44
N VAL A 14 7.87 -13.49 21.13
CA VAL A 14 6.68 -12.81 20.61
C VAL A 14 6.12 -11.82 21.59
N SER A 15 5.43 -10.81 21.08
CA SER A 15 4.59 -9.90 21.85
C SER A 15 3.12 -9.98 21.42
N CYS A 16 2.20 -9.88 22.38
CA CYS A 16 0.76 -9.80 22.12
C CYS A 16 0.12 -8.69 22.98
N ARG A 17 -1.06 -8.19 22.59
CA ARG A 17 -1.81 -7.24 23.45
C ARG A 17 -2.48 -8.01 24.58
N ALA A 18 -2.45 -7.47 25.80
CA ALA A 18 -3.11 -8.07 26.96
C ALA A 18 -4.62 -8.27 26.71
N SER A 19 -5.27 -7.36 25.99
CA SER A 19 -6.71 -7.45 25.63
C SER A 19 -7.10 -8.66 24.77
N VAL A 20 -6.14 -9.43 24.27
CA VAL A 20 -6.38 -10.66 23.49
C VAL A 20 -6.52 -11.87 24.41
N LEU A 21 -6.00 -11.79 25.64
CA LEU A 21 -6.09 -12.88 26.61
C LEU A 21 -7.46 -12.89 27.28
N LEU A 22 -7.86 -14.07 27.78
CA LEU A 22 -9.09 -14.21 28.57
C LEU A 22 -9.02 -13.33 29.82
N LYS A 23 -10.13 -12.66 30.11
CA LYS A 23 -10.24 -11.72 31.23
C LYS A 23 -9.87 -12.35 32.57
N GLU A 24 -10.21 -13.62 32.77
CA GLU A 24 -9.86 -14.41 33.97
C GLU A 24 -8.35 -14.55 34.17
N ILE A 25 -7.59 -14.80 33.09
CA ILE A 25 -6.12 -14.91 33.14
C ILE A 25 -5.50 -13.58 33.54
N ILE A 26 -6.05 -12.48 33.03
CA ILE A 26 -5.60 -11.12 33.32
C ILE A 26 -5.91 -10.77 34.79
N GLU A 27 -7.14 -10.98 35.25
CA GLU A 27 -7.59 -10.58 36.59
C GLU A 27 -6.92 -11.40 37.71
N GLN A 28 -6.60 -12.67 37.45
CA GLN A 28 -5.91 -13.52 38.43
C GLN A 28 -4.42 -13.20 38.57
N ASN A 29 -3.75 -12.75 37.50
CA ASN A 29 -2.28 -12.67 37.44
C ASN A 29 -1.71 -11.25 37.31
N LEU A 30 -2.53 -10.25 36.95
CA LEU A 30 -2.15 -8.82 36.96
C LEU A 30 -2.76 -8.12 38.17
N GLN A 31 -2.30 -8.47 39.38
CA GLN A 31 -2.89 -7.96 40.63
C GLN A 31 -2.70 -6.45 40.90
N GLU A 32 -1.89 -5.68 40.15
CA GLU A 32 -1.51 -4.33 40.65
C GLU A 32 -1.37 -3.18 39.63
N ARG A 33 -1.97 -3.25 38.44
CA ARG A 33 -1.87 -2.09 37.52
C ARG A 33 -3.24 -1.64 37.04
N LYS A 34 -3.74 -0.54 37.64
CA LYS A 34 -4.72 0.41 37.07
C LYS A 34 -4.20 1.07 35.77
N ARG A 35 -3.51 0.32 34.92
CA ARG A 35 -3.05 0.77 33.60
C ARG A 35 -4.08 0.34 32.58
N ASN A 36 -4.31 1.22 31.61
CA ASN A 36 -5.22 0.97 30.50
C ASN A 36 -4.80 -0.30 29.73
N LEU A 37 -5.49 -1.42 29.98
CA LEU A 37 -5.20 -2.75 29.41
C LEU A 37 -5.21 -2.75 27.88
N LYS A 38 -5.85 -1.75 27.25
CA LYS A 38 -5.91 -1.62 25.79
C LYS A 38 -4.54 -1.46 25.12
N ASN A 39 -3.56 -0.92 25.85
CA ASN A 39 -2.22 -0.63 25.32
C ASN A 39 -1.11 -1.49 25.95
N LEU A 40 -1.42 -2.34 26.93
CA LEU A 40 -0.43 -3.21 27.54
C LEU A 40 -0.07 -4.34 26.56
N ARG A 41 1.23 -4.51 26.31
CA ARG A 41 1.76 -5.68 25.60
C ARG A 41 2.41 -6.63 26.58
N LEU A 42 2.22 -7.91 26.33
CA LEU A 42 2.83 -8.99 27.07
C LEU A 42 3.83 -9.72 26.17
N TYR A 43 4.96 -10.08 26.76
CA TYR A 43 6.05 -10.78 26.07
C TYR A 43 6.10 -12.24 26.49
N GLY A 44 6.33 -13.12 25.51
CA GLY A 44 6.39 -14.55 25.74
C GLY A 44 7.18 -15.29 24.69
N THR A 45 7.35 -16.59 24.93
CA THR A 45 8.07 -17.50 24.04
C THR A 45 7.10 -18.55 23.52
N ILE A 46 7.17 -18.85 22.22
CA ILE A 46 6.35 -19.91 21.61
C ILE A 46 6.87 -21.27 22.07
N VAL A 47 6.00 -22.05 22.72
CA VAL A 47 6.32 -23.39 23.22
C VAL A 47 5.81 -24.49 22.29
N GLY A 48 4.77 -24.21 21.50
CA GLY A 48 4.21 -25.17 20.55
C GLY A 48 3.29 -24.53 19.52
N GLU A 49 3.03 -25.26 18.44
CA GLU A 49 2.04 -24.90 17.41
C GLU A 49 0.84 -25.85 17.51
N LEU A 50 -0.36 -25.28 17.52
CA LEU A 50 -1.62 -26.04 17.49
C LEU A 50 -2.30 -25.79 16.15
N THR A 51 -2.33 -26.82 15.31
CA THR A 51 -3.06 -26.81 14.04
C THR A 51 -4.44 -27.44 14.24
N ALA A 52 -5.39 -26.68 14.78
CA ALA A 52 -6.79 -27.10 14.86
C ALA A 52 -7.70 -26.07 14.18
N GLU A 53 -8.51 -26.55 13.23
CA GLU A 53 -9.65 -25.87 12.58
C GLU A 53 -9.38 -24.48 11.96
N ARG A 54 -9.13 -24.45 10.64
CA ARG A 54 -9.10 -23.27 9.74
C ARG A 54 -8.23 -22.06 10.14
N ARG A 55 -7.64 -22.00 11.35
CA ARG A 55 -6.84 -20.89 11.87
C ARG A 55 -5.68 -21.40 12.74
N ARG A 56 -4.46 -20.92 12.47
CA ARG A 56 -3.26 -21.30 13.24
C ARG A 56 -3.28 -20.67 14.64
N LYS A 57 -3.03 -21.48 15.67
CA LYS A 57 -2.84 -21.06 17.06
C LYS A 57 -1.43 -21.46 17.53
N TYR A 58 -0.86 -20.67 18.42
CA TYR A 58 0.42 -20.97 19.07
C TYR A 58 0.23 -21.00 20.58
N GLN A 59 0.88 -21.96 21.23
CA GLN A 59 1.05 -21.98 22.67
C GLN A 59 2.17 -21.03 23.04
N VAL A 60 1.84 -19.95 23.75
CA VAL A 60 2.81 -18.92 24.16
C VAL A 60 2.92 -18.93 25.68
N ARG A 61 4.15 -19.09 26.18
CA ARG A 61 4.46 -18.94 27.60
C ARG A 61 4.84 -17.50 27.90
N PHE A 62 4.06 -16.83 28.74
CA PHE A 62 4.30 -15.45 29.14
C PHE A 62 5.04 -15.39 30.48
N GLU A 63 6.24 -14.82 30.46
CA GLU A 63 7.07 -14.66 31.67
C GLU A 63 6.45 -13.65 32.66
N GLU A 64 5.75 -12.66 32.13
CA GLU A 64 5.24 -11.49 32.89
C GLU A 64 3.94 -11.75 33.68
N ILE A 65 3.25 -12.86 33.42
CA ILE A 65 1.99 -13.25 34.08
C ILE A 65 2.12 -14.59 34.80
N GLY A 66 3.31 -14.91 35.32
CA GLY A 66 3.54 -16.10 36.14
C GLY A 66 3.88 -17.37 35.36
N ASN A 67 4.54 -17.26 34.19
CA ASN A 67 4.92 -18.39 33.34
C ASN A 67 3.75 -19.24 32.83
N ILE A 68 2.57 -18.63 32.66
CA ILE A 68 1.39 -19.32 32.13
C ILE A 68 1.53 -19.51 30.62
N THR A 69 1.15 -20.70 30.14
CA THR A 69 1.04 -21.00 28.70
C THR A 69 -0.40 -20.75 28.25
N VAL A 70 -0.58 -19.94 27.21
CA VAL A 70 -1.90 -19.61 26.65
C VAL A 70 -1.91 -19.84 25.14
N ASP A 71 -3.02 -20.35 24.62
CA ASP A 71 -3.26 -20.50 23.20
C ASP A 71 -3.64 -19.15 22.57
N VAL A 72 -2.79 -18.64 21.68
CA VAL A 72 -3.00 -17.35 21.02
C VAL A 72 -3.08 -17.53 19.50
N LEU A 73 -4.06 -16.91 18.87
CA LEU A 73 -4.19 -16.90 17.41
C LEU A 73 -2.98 -16.21 16.77
N ALA A 74 -2.45 -16.78 15.69
CA ALA A 74 -1.28 -16.26 14.97
C ALA A 74 -1.39 -14.77 14.62
N GLY A 75 -2.58 -14.30 14.20
CA GLY A 75 -2.82 -12.90 13.84
C GLY A 75 -2.71 -11.89 14.99
N ASN A 76 -2.63 -12.37 16.24
CA ASN A 76 -2.52 -11.54 17.44
C ASN A 76 -1.09 -11.51 18.01
N LEU A 77 -0.15 -12.23 17.40
CA LEU A 77 1.25 -12.30 17.81
C LEU A 77 2.12 -11.43 16.89
N LYS A 78 3.14 -10.80 17.48
CA LYS A 78 4.20 -10.10 16.76
C LYS A 78 5.54 -10.75 17.08
N TYR A 79 6.30 -11.11 16.07
CA TYR A 79 7.64 -11.67 16.25
C TYR A 79 8.62 -10.59 16.70
N GLU A 80 9.39 -10.87 17.75
CA GLU A 80 10.49 -10.03 18.21
C GLU A 80 11.79 -10.67 17.70
N LYS A 81 12.47 -10.00 16.75
CA LYS A 81 13.76 -10.46 16.23
C LYS A 81 14.78 -10.41 17.37
N GLN A 82 15.36 -11.54 17.75
CA GLN A 82 16.50 -11.54 18.68
C GLN A 82 17.65 -10.78 18.02
N ALA A 83 18.16 -9.75 18.71
CA ALA A 83 19.44 -9.15 18.36
C ALA A 83 20.54 -10.17 18.65
N THR A 84 21.25 -10.62 17.61
CA THR A 84 22.49 -11.36 17.78
C THR A 84 23.52 -10.45 18.45
N PRO A 85 24.22 -10.90 19.51
CA PRO A 85 25.30 -10.12 20.10
C PRO A 85 26.48 -10.04 19.12
N ASN A 86 27.00 -8.83 18.95
CA ASN A 86 28.12 -8.48 18.06
C ASN A 86 29.29 -9.46 18.21
N ARG A 87 29.68 -10.08 17.09
CA ARG A 87 30.95 -10.78 16.98
C ARG A 87 31.96 -9.73 16.51
N GLU A 88 32.92 -9.40 17.37
CA GLU A 88 34.11 -8.64 17.03
C GLU A 88 34.83 -9.35 15.88
N GLU A 89 34.95 -8.70 14.72
CA GLU A 89 35.84 -9.16 13.65
C GLU A 89 37.07 -8.25 13.59
N LEU A 90 38.19 -8.89 13.90
CA LEU A 90 39.55 -8.39 13.75
C LEU A 90 39.79 -7.90 12.33
N VAL A 91 40.26 -6.66 12.24
CA VAL A 91 40.98 -6.12 11.09
C VAL A 91 42.19 -7.01 10.82
N THR A 92 42.23 -7.65 9.65
CA THR A 92 43.48 -8.16 9.09
C THR A 92 43.64 -7.53 7.71
N GLU A 93 44.56 -6.57 7.62
CA GLU A 93 45.02 -5.98 6.37
C GLU A 93 45.65 -7.07 5.50
N SER A 94 45.21 -7.17 4.25
CA SER A 94 46.04 -7.75 3.19
C SER A 94 45.76 -7.02 1.88
N SER A 95 46.77 -6.22 1.53
CA SER A 95 47.09 -5.71 0.21
C SER A 95 46.86 -6.78 -0.87
N LEU A 96 46.32 -6.37 -2.03
CA LEU A 96 46.76 -6.80 -3.36
C LEU A 96 46.03 -6.02 -4.48
N THR A 97 46.79 -5.12 -5.10
CA THR A 97 46.87 -4.78 -6.55
C THR A 97 45.61 -4.83 -7.44
N LEU A 98 45.28 -3.65 -7.98
CA LEU A 98 44.42 -3.39 -9.15
C LEU A 98 44.97 -4.02 -10.43
N PRO A 99 44.11 -4.56 -11.32
CA PRO A 99 44.34 -4.54 -12.76
C PRO A 99 43.58 -3.40 -13.42
N ALA A 100 44.12 -3.01 -14.58
CA ALA A 100 43.81 -1.84 -15.37
C ALA A 100 42.39 -1.80 -15.95
N TYR A 101 41.93 -0.57 -16.18
CA TYR A 101 40.75 -0.20 -16.95
C TYR A 101 40.79 -0.79 -18.36
N GLU A 102 39.71 -1.46 -18.77
CA GLU A 102 39.30 -1.57 -20.16
C GLU A 102 37.97 -0.84 -20.33
N ASP A 103 37.99 0.17 -21.21
CA ASP A 103 36.82 0.87 -21.73
C ASP A 103 35.91 -0.12 -22.47
N ILE A 104 34.63 -0.19 -22.08
CA ILE A 104 33.59 -0.77 -22.94
C ILE A 104 32.49 0.27 -23.13
N SER A 105 32.47 0.77 -24.36
CA SER A 105 31.52 1.70 -24.95
C SER A 105 30.07 1.20 -24.90
N TYR A 106 29.15 2.12 -24.62
CA TYR A 106 27.73 1.97 -24.87
C TYR A 106 27.49 1.74 -26.37
N SER A 107 26.81 0.64 -26.71
CA SER A 107 26.17 0.43 -28.01
C SER A 107 24.69 0.19 -27.76
N SER A 108 23.92 1.23 -28.04
CA SER A 108 22.50 1.17 -28.40
C SER A 108 22.45 0.59 -29.81
N ASP A 109 21.69 -0.47 -30.02
CA ASP A 109 21.32 -0.89 -31.37
C ASP A 109 19.83 -1.26 -31.39
N ASP A 110 19.07 -0.28 -31.88
CA ASP A 110 17.72 -0.45 -32.38
C ASP A 110 17.79 -1.26 -33.67
N SER A 111 17.02 -2.34 -33.76
CA SER A 111 16.62 -2.86 -35.08
C SER A 111 15.15 -3.26 -35.05
N GLU A 112 14.34 -2.31 -35.49
CA GLU A 112 13.02 -2.56 -36.08
C GLU A 112 13.18 -3.52 -37.27
N ASN A 113 12.36 -4.57 -37.29
CA ASN A 113 12.04 -5.28 -38.52
C ASN A 113 10.54 -5.55 -38.50
N ASP A 114 9.83 -4.65 -39.20
CA ASP A 114 8.46 -4.83 -39.64
C ASP A 114 8.39 -5.97 -40.66
N LEU A 115 7.64 -7.02 -40.33
CA LEU A 115 6.99 -7.86 -41.33
C LEU A 115 5.57 -8.16 -40.84
N GLU A 116 4.61 -7.42 -41.41
CA GLU A 116 3.21 -7.78 -41.41
C GLU A 116 3.01 -9.05 -42.24
N GLU A 117 2.51 -10.13 -41.60
CA GLU A 117 1.71 -11.14 -42.29
C GLU A 117 0.55 -11.58 -41.40
N ASN A 118 -0.66 -11.25 -41.87
CA ASN A 118 -1.94 -11.68 -41.31
C ASN A 118 -2.02 -13.22 -41.27
N ASN A 119 -2.21 -13.77 -40.07
CA ASN A 119 -2.93 -15.03 -39.91
C ASN A 119 -3.67 -15.06 -38.57
N ASP A 120 -4.99 -14.97 -38.66
CA ASP A 120 -5.96 -15.31 -37.62
C ASP A 120 -5.66 -16.70 -37.03
N ARG A 121 -5.12 -16.76 -35.81
CA ARG A 121 -5.36 -17.85 -34.87
C ARG A 121 -5.41 -17.30 -33.43
N ASN A 122 -6.54 -17.56 -32.79
CA ASN A 122 -6.76 -17.40 -31.35
C ASN A 122 -5.83 -18.34 -30.56
N ASP A 123 -4.60 -17.91 -30.31
CA ASP A 123 -3.79 -18.45 -29.22
C ASP A 123 -3.70 -17.35 -28.14
N MET A 124 -4.67 -17.38 -27.23
CA MET A 124 -4.49 -16.77 -25.92
C MET A 124 -3.38 -17.57 -25.23
N ASP A 125 -2.16 -17.04 -25.23
CA ASP A 125 -1.10 -17.55 -24.39
C ASP A 125 -1.58 -17.51 -22.94
N VAL A 126 -2.01 -18.67 -22.44
CA VAL A 126 -2.26 -18.89 -21.02
C VAL A 126 -0.91 -18.79 -20.35
N ILE A 127 -0.58 -17.60 -19.84
CA ILE A 127 0.60 -17.42 -18.98
C ILE A 127 0.35 -18.26 -17.73
N ASP A 128 1.01 -19.41 -17.69
CA ASP A 128 0.99 -20.30 -16.55
C ASP A 128 1.75 -19.66 -15.38
N LEU A 129 1.02 -18.99 -14.49
CA LEU A 129 1.55 -18.44 -13.23
C LEU A 129 2.00 -19.53 -12.24
N SER A 130 1.90 -20.81 -12.60
CA SER A 130 2.50 -21.92 -11.85
C SER A 130 3.99 -22.11 -12.12
N VAL A 131 4.58 -21.33 -13.04
CA VAL A 131 6.05 -21.19 -13.12
C VAL A 131 6.52 -20.63 -11.79
N THR A 132 7.03 -21.54 -10.97
CA THR A 132 7.73 -21.28 -9.72
C THR A 132 8.64 -20.06 -9.90
N ILE A 133 8.22 -18.90 -9.37
CA ILE A 133 9.06 -17.71 -9.32
C ILE A 133 10.28 -18.11 -8.52
N ASN A 134 11.38 -18.37 -9.21
CA ASN A 134 12.65 -18.75 -8.62
C ASN A 134 13.28 -17.46 -8.07
N TRP A 135 12.81 -17.04 -6.89
CA TRP A 135 13.47 -16.01 -6.10
C TRP A 135 14.92 -16.46 -5.87
N ARG A 136 15.87 -15.76 -6.48
CA ARG A 136 17.30 -15.96 -6.22
C ARG A 136 17.72 -14.90 -5.22
N GLU A 137 18.43 -15.30 -4.18
CA GLU A 137 19.14 -14.33 -3.33
C GLU A 137 20.13 -13.58 -4.21
N GLN A 138 19.87 -12.29 -4.41
CA GLN A 138 20.81 -11.40 -5.07
C GLN A 138 21.59 -10.66 -3.99
N GLN A 139 22.90 -10.65 -4.14
CA GLN A 139 23.79 -9.95 -3.22
C GLN A 139 23.55 -8.44 -3.38
N ILE A 140 23.02 -7.81 -2.34
CA ILE A 140 22.82 -6.36 -2.30
C ILE A 140 24.19 -5.73 -2.08
N THR A 141 24.75 -5.12 -3.11
CA THR A 141 26.00 -4.36 -2.99
C THR A 141 25.68 -2.96 -2.49
N ILE A 142 26.01 -2.69 -1.22
CA ILE A 142 25.92 -1.34 -0.65
C ILE A 142 27.17 -0.56 -1.07
N ASP A 143 27.03 0.51 -1.86
CA ASP A 143 28.17 1.40 -2.14
C ASP A 143 28.58 2.11 -0.85
N GLN A 144 29.70 1.67 -0.28
CA GLN A 144 30.21 2.20 0.99
C GLN A 144 30.56 3.69 0.92
N ARG A 145 30.83 4.22 -0.28
CA ARG A 145 31.15 5.65 -0.48
C ARG A 145 29.92 6.55 -0.31
N ALA A 146 28.72 6.02 -0.52
CA ALA A 146 27.46 6.74 -0.31
C ALA A 146 27.01 6.78 1.16
N ILE A 147 27.63 5.98 2.03
CA ILE A 147 27.20 5.82 3.43
C ILE A 147 27.37 7.12 4.24
N HIS A 148 28.42 7.90 4.01
CA HIS A 148 28.69 9.06 4.88
C HIS A 148 27.80 10.28 4.60
N LEU A 149 27.22 10.41 3.41
CA LEU A 149 26.37 11.55 3.03
C LEU A 149 24.87 11.24 3.13
N ALA A 150 24.44 10.01 2.83
CA ALA A 150 23.04 9.64 2.81
C ALA A 150 22.45 9.30 4.21
N TYR A 151 23.29 8.97 5.20
CA TYR A 151 22.83 8.38 6.46
C TYR A 151 22.48 9.36 7.58
N ASN A 152 22.61 10.67 7.38
CA ASN A 152 22.36 11.69 8.40
C ASN A 152 21.02 12.44 8.23
N GLN A 153 20.13 11.98 7.35
CA GLN A 153 18.86 12.66 7.09
C GLN A 153 17.70 11.94 7.77
N ASP A 154 17.07 12.61 8.73
CA ASP A 154 15.83 12.14 9.34
C ASP A 154 14.69 12.11 8.31
N CYS A 155 13.89 11.04 8.35
CA CYS A 155 12.60 10.99 7.67
C CYS A 155 11.71 12.14 8.14
N LYS A 156 11.14 12.91 7.21
CA LYS A 156 10.28 14.05 7.54
C LYS A 156 9.01 14.01 6.72
N ILE A 157 7.88 14.12 7.41
CA ILE A 157 6.59 14.43 6.79
C ILE A 157 6.43 15.95 6.87
N ASN A 158 6.38 16.61 5.72
CA ASN A 158 6.24 18.06 5.63
C ASN A 158 4.77 18.47 5.75
N ILE A 159 4.14 18.11 6.88
CA ILE A 159 2.78 18.50 7.22
C ILE A 159 2.82 19.39 8.46
N PRO A 160 2.34 20.64 8.37
CA PRO A 160 2.23 21.50 9.54
C PRO A 160 1.43 20.80 10.65
N SER A 161 2.02 20.71 11.84
CA SER A 161 1.36 20.07 13.00
C SER A 161 0.90 18.63 12.74
N VAL A 162 1.72 17.82 12.04
CA VAL A 162 1.40 16.41 11.70
C VAL A 162 0.88 15.58 12.88
N SER A 163 1.33 15.85 14.11
CA SER A 163 0.88 15.16 15.33
C SER A 163 -0.58 15.43 15.70
N LEU A 164 -1.14 16.55 15.22
CA LEU A 164 -2.52 16.97 15.42
C LEU A 164 -3.35 16.85 14.13
N ALA A 165 -2.73 16.49 13.01
CA ALA A 165 -3.40 16.36 11.73
C ALA A 165 -4.41 15.21 11.76
N SER A 166 -5.64 15.52 11.35
CA SER A 166 -6.68 14.55 11.09
C SER A 166 -6.33 13.69 9.87
N PRO A 167 -6.89 12.47 9.74
CA PRO A 167 -6.73 11.64 8.55
C PRO A 167 -7.13 12.36 7.25
N TYR A 168 -8.09 13.28 7.32
CA TYR A 168 -8.52 14.10 6.19
C TYR A 168 -7.43 15.09 5.76
N GLU A 169 -6.80 15.78 6.71
CA GLU A 169 -5.69 16.71 6.41
C GLU A 169 -4.48 15.98 5.84
N LEU A 170 -4.16 14.79 6.37
CA LEU A 170 -3.11 13.94 5.81
C LEU A 170 -3.44 13.53 4.37
N PHE A 171 -4.67 13.09 4.11
CA PHE A 171 -5.12 12.72 2.76
C PHE A 171 -5.05 13.89 1.78
N HIS A 172 -5.44 15.08 2.22
CA HIS A 172 -5.36 16.30 1.41
C HIS A 172 -3.92 16.63 1.02
N GLN A 173 -2.95 16.45 1.93
CA GLN A 173 -1.55 16.73 1.62
C GLN A 173 -1.01 15.85 0.50
N TYR A 174 -1.45 14.59 0.40
CA TYR A 174 -0.92 13.65 -0.59
C TYR A 174 -1.54 13.80 -1.97
N LEU A 175 -2.65 14.53 -2.10
CA LEU A 175 -3.31 14.77 -3.38
C LEU A 175 -2.83 16.08 -4.02
N PRO A 176 -2.56 16.12 -5.34
CA PRO A 176 -2.26 17.36 -6.05
C PRO A 176 -3.57 18.14 -6.30
N LEU A 177 -4.15 18.71 -5.24
CA LEU A 177 -5.49 19.32 -5.26
C LEU A 177 -5.62 20.48 -6.24
N ASP A 178 -4.59 21.34 -6.31
CA ASP A 178 -4.57 22.46 -7.26
C ASP A 178 -4.66 21.95 -8.71
N TYR A 179 -3.89 20.91 -9.04
CA TYR A 179 -3.93 20.27 -10.34
C TYR A 179 -5.30 19.61 -10.61
N ILE A 180 -5.85 18.92 -9.62
CA ILE A 180 -7.17 18.28 -9.71
C ILE A 180 -8.25 19.33 -10.01
N GLU A 181 -8.26 20.44 -9.28
CA GLU A 181 -9.27 21.48 -9.43
C GLU A 181 -9.15 22.21 -10.77
N GLN A 182 -7.93 22.59 -11.15
CA GLN A 182 -7.70 23.36 -12.37
C GLN A 182 -7.85 22.54 -13.65
N PHE A 183 -7.41 21.28 -13.62
CA PHE A 183 -7.29 20.47 -14.83
C PHE A 183 -8.25 19.29 -14.84
N VAL A 184 -8.19 18.39 -13.86
CA VAL A 184 -9.02 17.16 -13.87
C VAL A 184 -10.50 17.50 -13.87
N ILE A 185 -10.96 18.32 -12.91
CA ILE A 185 -12.36 18.72 -12.80
C ILE A 185 -12.80 19.52 -14.04
N ASN A 186 -11.94 20.39 -14.56
CA ASN A 186 -12.21 21.17 -15.75
C ASN A 186 -12.36 20.28 -17.00
N SER A 187 -11.46 19.31 -17.20
CA SER A 187 -11.52 18.33 -18.29
C SER A 187 -12.81 17.52 -18.25
N ILE A 188 -13.21 17.02 -17.07
CA ILE A 188 -14.47 16.27 -16.91
C ILE A 188 -15.67 17.15 -17.29
N ASN A 189 -15.69 18.39 -16.79
CA ASN A 189 -16.77 19.33 -17.09
C ASN A 189 -16.82 19.72 -18.58
N LYS A 190 -15.66 19.91 -19.24
CA LYS A 190 -15.55 20.20 -20.67
C LYS A 190 -16.05 19.03 -21.52
N ARG A 191 -15.59 17.81 -21.24
CA ARG A 191 -15.96 16.59 -21.98
C ARG A 191 -17.48 16.39 -22.05
N ARG A 192 -18.20 16.85 -21.03
CA ARG A 192 -19.65 16.67 -20.91
C ARG A 192 -20.50 17.86 -21.41
N ARG A 193 -19.92 18.97 -21.86
CA ARG A 193 -20.69 20.14 -22.36
C ARG A 193 -21.65 19.83 -23.53
N VAL A 194 -21.60 18.62 -24.08
CA VAL A 194 -22.45 18.11 -25.16
C VAL A 194 -23.84 17.63 -24.68
N THR A 195 -24.22 17.74 -23.39
CA THR A 195 -25.53 17.21 -22.94
C THR A 195 -26.26 18.08 -21.91
N SER A 196 -27.58 18.18 -22.09
CA SER A 196 -28.50 19.12 -21.42
C SER A 196 -28.66 18.95 -19.91
N ASN A 197 -28.34 17.79 -19.33
CA ASN A 197 -28.59 17.49 -17.90
C ASN A 197 -27.32 17.45 -17.03
N TRP A 198 -26.24 18.13 -17.44
CA TRP A 198 -25.00 18.15 -16.67
C TRP A 198 -24.88 19.37 -15.76
N THR A 199 -24.69 19.12 -14.47
CA THR A 199 -24.19 20.14 -13.54
C THR A 199 -22.68 20.02 -13.42
N ASN A 200 -21.96 21.14 -13.48
CA ASN A 200 -20.50 21.13 -13.28
C ASN A 200 -20.13 20.54 -11.91
N ILE A 201 -19.07 19.73 -11.92
CA ILE A 201 -18.40 19.23 -10.72
C ILE A 201 -17.62 20.39 -10.09
N THR A 202 -17.72 20.51 -8.77
CA THR A 202 -16.87 21.37 -7.93
C THR A 202 -15.90 20.49 -7.14
N ILE A 203 -14.84 21.07 -6.58
CA ILE A 203 -13.89 20.33 -5.74
C ILE A 203 -14.59 19.57 -4.60
N ASN A 204 -15.55 20.18 -3.91
CA ASN A 204 -16.32 19.51 -2.85
C ASN A 204 -17.11 18.29 -3.36
N LYS A 205 -17.70 18.37 -4.56
CA LYS A 205 -18.42 17.23 -5.16
C LYS A 205 -17.45 16.14 -5.60
N TYR A 206 -16.28 16.52 -6.10
CA TYR A 206 -15.21 15.61 -6.48
C TYR A 206 -14.66 14.86 -5.26
N MET A 207 -14.39 15.56 -4.15
CA MET A 207 -13.92 14.94 -2.91
C MET A 207 -14.97 13.99 -2.31
N ARG A 208 -16.26 14.30 -2.42
CA ARG A 208 -17.32 13.34 -2.08
C ARG A 208 -17.27 12.10 -2.95
N TRP A 209 -17.12 12.26 -4.27
CA TRP A 209 -17.01 11.13 -5.21
C TRP A 209 -15.80 10.24 -4.90
N LEU A 210 -14.63 10.83 -4.63
CA LEU A 210 -13.44 10.10 -4.16
C LEU A 210 -13.67 9.41 -2.82
N GLY A 211 -14.32 10.08 -1.87
CA GLY A 211 -14.67 9.49 -0.58
C GLY A 211 -15.55 8.25 -0.71
N LEU A 212 -16.45 8.22 -1.70
CA LEU A 212 -17.23 7.02 -2.00
C LEU A 212 -16.32 5.88 -2.50
N TRP A 213 -15.36 6.13 -3.39
CA TRP A 213 -14.38 5.11 -3.80
C TRP A 213 -13.57 4.56 -2.62
N VAL A 214 -13.13 5.42 -1.70
CA VAL A 214 -12.42 5.00 -0.48
C VAL A 214 -13.31 4.12 0.39
N LEU A 215 -14.60 4.43 0.54
CA LEU A 215 -15.52 3.56 1.27
C LEU A 215 -15.71 2.21 0.57
N MET A 216 -15.79 2.19 -0.77
CA MET A 216 -15.93 0.96 -1.53
C MET A 216 -14.68 0.05 -1.42
N SER A 217 -13.49 0.63 -1.26
CA SER A 217 -12.25 -0.16 -1.07
C SER A 217 -12.17 -0.79 0.33
N VAL A 218 -12.75 -0.14 1.34
CA VAL A 218 -12.80 -0.66 2.71
C VAL A 218 -13.92 -1.70 2.89
N PHE A 219 -15.05 -1.53 2.21
CA PHE A 219 -16.24 -2.40 2.34
C PHE A 219 -16.67 -3.00 1.00
N PRO A 220 -15.80 -3.78 0.32
CA PRO A 220 -16.04 -4.25 -1.03
C PRO A 220 -17.28 -5.15 -1.10
N VAL A 221 -18.08 -4.96 -2.15
CA VAL A 221 -19.23 -5.78 -2.52
C VAL A 221 -19.14 -6.09 -4.01
N ALA A 222 -19.74 -7.20 -4.44
CA ALA A 222 -19.64 -7.65 -5.83
C ALA A 222 -20.29 -6.68 -6.84
N ASP A 223 -21.44 -6.11 -6.49
CA ASP A 223 -22.17 -5.15 -7.33
C ASP A 223 -22.15 -3.77 -6.68
N ARG A 224 -21.44 -2.80 -7.27
CA ARG A 224 -21.38 -1.42 -6.74
C ARG A 224 -22.74 -0.75 -6.66
N HIS A 225 -23.75 -1.18 -7.42
CA HIS A 225 -25.10 -0.62 -7.27
C HIS A 225 -25.72 -0.90 -5.90
N PHE A 226 -25.22 -1.93 -5.19
CA PHE A 226 -25.65 -2.29 -3.84
C PHE A 226 -25.53 -1.11 -2.85
N TYR A 227 -24.53 -0.24 -2.97
CA TYR A 227 -24.35 0.90 -2.06
C TYR A 227 -25.46 1.96 -2.12
N TRP A 228 -26.29 1.93 -3.16
CA TRP A 228 -27.43 2.86 -3.35
C TRP A 228 -28.79 2.19 -3.16
N ARG A 229 -28.84 0.90 -2.78
CA ARG A 229 -30.11 0.21 -2.54
C ARG A 229 -30.80 0.78 -1.30
N THR A 230 -32.11 0.87 -1.38
CA THR A 230 -33.00 1.23 -0.26
C THR A 230 -33.92 0.05 0.05
N ASN A 231 -34.49 0.02 1.25
CA ASN A 231 -35.26 -1.09 1.87
C ASN A 231 -36.56 -1.51 1.16
N GLN A 232 -36.67 -1.39 -0.17
CA GLN A 232 -37.90 -1.76 -0.87
C GLN A 232 -38.11 -3.28 -0.94
N GLU A 233 -37.07 -4.10 -0.71
CA GLU A 233 -37.19 -5.56 -0.68
C GLU A 233 -36.68 -6.10 0.67
N GLN A 234 -37.61 -6.61 1.50
CA GLN A 234 -37.37 -7.05 2.89
C GLN A 234 -36.45 -8.29 3.00
N THR A 235 -36.03 -8.88 1.88
CA THR A 235 -35.31 -10.16 1.82
C THR A 235 -33.82 -10.03 1.55
N GLN A 236 -33.32 -8.83 1.25
CA GLN A 236 -31.91 -8.61 0.92
C GLN A 236 -31.15 -7.85 2.02
N PRO A 237 -29.84 -8.15 2.20
CA PRO A 237 -29.02 -7.43 3.16
C PRO A 237 -28.97 -5.94 2.82
N ILE A 238 -29.02 -5.10 3.86
CA ILE A 238 -28.96 -3.64 3.75
C ILE A 238 -27.49 -3.22 3.67
N PRO A 239 -27.10 -2.30 2.78
CA PRO A 239 -25.75 -1.77 2.79
C PRO A 239 -25.46 -1.06 4.10
N LEU A 240 -24.27 -1.28 4.67
CA LEU A 240 -23.82 -0.61 5.90
C LEU A 240 -23.87 0.92 5.77
N PHE A 241 -23.70 1.42 4.53
CA PHE A 241 -23.80 2.83 4.19
C PHE A 241 -24.76 3.02 3.02
N ASN A 242 -25.76 3.87 3.20
CA ASN A 242 -26.54 4.37 2.07
C ASN A 242 -25.81 5.55 1.41
N PHE A 243 -25.31 5.35 0.18
CA PHE A 243 -24.56 6.36 -0.56
C PHE A 243 -25.43 7.50 -1.09
N GLN A 244 -26.74 7.29 -1.20
CA GLN A 244 -27.72 8.29 -1.66
C GLN A 244 -27.63 9.61 -0.87
N ARG A 245 -27.23 9.54 0.42
CA ARG A 245 -27.09 10.73 1.28
C ARG A 245 -25.98 11.69 0.84
N TRP A 246 -24.98 11.21 0.09
CA TRP A 246 -23.83 12.02 -0.34
C TRP A 246 -23.86 12.31 -1.85
N MET A 247 -24.26 11.33 -2.64
CA MET A 247 -24.36 11.44 -4.10
C MET A 247 -25.37 10.42 -4.62
N SER A 248 -26.24 10.80 -5.56
CA SER A 248 -27.13 9.85 -6.22
C SER A 248 -26.34 8.88 -7.12
N ARG A 249 -26.85 7.65 -7.30
CA ARG A 249 -26.24 6.65 -8.18
C ARG A 249 -26.02 7.19 -9.59
N SER A 250 -27.04 7.81 -10.16
CA SER A 250 -26.97 8.41 -11.50
C SER A 250 -25.86 9.46 -11.59
N ARG A 251 -25.70 10.31 -10.57
CA ARG A 251 -24.63 11.30 -10.56
C ARG A 251 -23.24 10.66 -10.46
N PHE A 252 -23.08 9.64 -9.61
CA PHE A 252 -21.82 8.90 -9.49
C PHE A 252 -21.43 8.27 -10.83
N GLU A 253 -22.34 7.54 -11.47
CA GLU A 253 -22.12 6.89 -12.76
C GLU A 253 -21.85 7.89 -13.88
N GLN A 254 -22.50 9.06 -13.87
CA GLN A 254 -22.17 10.13 -14.81
C GLN A 254 -20.72 10.60 -14.63
N ILE A 255 -20.24 10.79 -13.39
CA ILE A 255 -18.85 11.20 -13.17
C ILE A 255 -17.89 10.10 -13.65
N VAL A 256 -18.17 8.83 -13.37
CA VAL A 256 -17.38 7.69 -13.86
C VAL A 256 -17.29 7.70 -15.39
N LEU A 257 -18.42 7.86 -16.08
CA LEU A 257 -18.50 7.85 -17.54
C LEU A 257 -17.69 8.98 -18.20
N TYR A 258 -17.66 10.17 -17.59
CA TYR A 258 -16.93 11.32 -18.14
C TYR A 258 -15.56 11.54 -17.51
N TYR A 259 -15.15 10.68 -16.58
CA TYR A 259 -13.86 10.79 -15.92
C TYR A 259 -12.74 10.75 -16.96
N THR A 260 -11.79 11.66 -16.85
CA THR A 260 -10.66 11.76 -17.75
C THR A 260 -9.51 12.45 -17.03
N LEU A 261 -8.30 11.94 -17.28
CA LEU A 261 -7.05 12.56 -16.86
C LEU A 261 -6.33 13.24 -18.02
N ILE A 262 -6.86 13.10 -19.25
CA ILE A 262 -6.38 13.80 -20.43
C ILE A 262 -6.62 15.31 -20.23
N MET A 263 -5.57 16.09 -20.47
CA MET A 263 -5.61 17.53 -20.44
C MET A 263 -6.50 18.06 -21.56
N PRO A 264 -7.19 19.20 -21.38
CA PRO A 264 -7.93 19.83 -22.45
C PRO A 264 -6.99 20.14 -23.63
N SER A 265 -7.43 19.87 -24.86
CA SER A 265 -6.60 20.02 -26.07
C SER A 265 -6.08 21.44 -26.30
N GLU A 266 -6.67 22.44 -25.65
CA GLU A 266 -6.20 23.82 -25.70
C GLU A 266 -4.96 24.08 -24.82
N LEU A 267 -4.61 23.13 -23.94
CA LEU A 267 -3.52 23.24 -22.98
C LEU A 267 -2.35 22.29 -23.27
N GLU A 268 -2.63 21.16 -23.91
CA GLU A 268 -1.61 20.16 -24.25
C GLU A 268 -2.02 19.41 -25.51
N THR A 269 -1.08 19.28 -26.46
CA THR A 269 -1.27 18.45 -27.64
C THR A 269 -1.09 16.97 -27.29
N PRO A 270 -1.96 16.07 -27.77
CA PRO A 270 -1.80 14.64 -27.57
C PRO A 270 -0.44 14.12 -28.05
N ASP A 271 0.35 13.58 -27.13
CA ASP A 271 1.57 12.85 -27.47
C ASP A 271 1.20 11.41 -27.84
N LEU A 272 0.98 11.19 -29.14
CA LEU A 272 0.55 9.89 -29.66
C LEU A 272 1.64 8.82 -29.56
N ASN A 273 2.90 9.22 -29.36
CA ASN A 273 4.02 8.29 -29.20
C ASN A 273 4.17 7.80 -27.75
N ASN A 274 3.44 8.42 -26.82
CA ASN A 274 3.49 8.06 -25.41
C ASN A 274 2.24 7.25 -25.00
N PRO A 275 2.37 5.92 -24.76
CA PRO A 275 1.23 5.08 -24.41
C PRO A 275 0.57 5.48 -23.08
N LEU A 276 1.28 6.20 -22.21
CA LEU A 276 0.79 6.70 -20.93
C LEU A 276 0.35 8.17 -20.98
N TYR A 277 0.30 8.80 -22.16
CA TYR A 277 -0.05 10.22 -22.30
C TYR A 277 -1.30 10.61 -21.50
N SER A 278 -2.33 9.76 -21.54
CA SER A 278 -3.62 10.02 -20.89
C SER A 278 -3.57 10.19 -19.37
N VAL A 279 -2.54 9.67 -18.70
CA VAL A 279 -2.37 9.73 -17.24
C VAL A 279 -1.07 10.39 -16.80
N ARG A 280 -0.14 10.62 -17.73
CA ARG A 280 1.23 11.10 -17.45
C ARG A 280 1.25 12.40 -16.66
N SER A 281 0.46 13.38 -17.09
CA SER A 281 0.40 14.70 -16.45
C SER A 281 -0.10 14.59 -14.99
N PHE A 282 -1.12 13.77 -14.74
CA PHE A 282 -1.60 13.49 -13.39
C PHE A 282 -0.55 12.77 -12.54
N ILE A 283 0.09 11.72 -13.07
CA ILE A 283 1.15 10.97 -12.35
C ILE A 283 2.31 11.90 -11.96
N ASN A 284 2.76 12.75 -12.87
CA ASN A 284 3.85 13.69 -12.60
C ASN A 284 3.47 14.66 -11.48
N ASN A 285 2.27 15.24 -11.52
CA ASN A 285 1.80 16.15 -10.48
C ASN A 285 1.61 15.44 -9.13
N PHE A 286 1.11 14.21 -9.14
CA PHE A 286 0.98 13.39 -7.95
C PHE A 286 2.34 13.08 -7.33
N ASN A 287 3.31 12.66 -8.14
CA ASN A 287 4.67 12.35 -7.68
C ASN A 287 5.39 13.59 -7.15
N ASN A 288 5.29 14.73 -7.83
CA ASN A 288 5.87 16.00 -7.37
C ASN A 288 5.29 16.39 -6.00
N ASN A 289 3.97 16.29 -5.86
CA ASN A 289 3.28 16.56 -4.59
C ASN A 289 3.72 15.59 -3.47
N LEU A 290 3.95 14.31 -3.78
CA LEU A 290 4.47 13.34 -2.81
C LEU A 290 5.91 13.63 -2.38
N VAL A 291 6.78 14.02 -3.31
CA VAL A 291 8.17 14.41 -3.02
C VAL A 291 8.22 15.62 -2.09
N GLU A 292 7.29 16.55 -2.26
CA GLU A 292 7.15 17.70 -1.34
C GLU A 292 6.60 17.29 0.03
N ALA A 293 5.66 16.33 0.07
CA ALA A 293 5.02 15.89 1.31
C ALA A 293 5.90 15.00 2.19
N ILE A 294 6.78 14.17 1.61
CA ILE A 294 7.58 13.18 2.34
C ILE A 294 9.05 13.27 1.90
N LYS A 295 9.93 13.46 2.87
CA LYS A 295 11.37 13.24 2.72
C LYS A 295 11.72 11.87 3.30
N PRO A 296 12.17 10.91 2.47
CA PRO A 296 12.57 9.60 2.96
C PRO A 296 13.85 9.68 3.81
N GLU A 297 14.10 8.59 4.54
CA GLU A 297 15.37 8.36 5.24
C GLU A 297 16.42 7.76 4.29
N ASN A 298 17.52 7.29 4.87
CA ASN A 298 18.66 6.67 4.19
C ASN A 298 18.38 5.30 3.55
N THR A 299 17.29 4.63 3.92
CA THR A 299 16.97 3.29 3.45
C THR A 299 15.71 3.34 2.60
N LEU A 300 15.89 3.10 1.30
CA LEU A 300 14.80 2.97 0.33
C LEU A 300 14.67 1.51 -0.09
N CYS A 301 13.43 1.06 -0.22
CA CYS A 301 13.12 -0.23 -0.83
C CYS A 301 12.48 0.06 -2.19
N VAL A 302 13.07 -0.49 -3.24
CA VAL A 302 12.54 -0.45 -4.59
C VAL A 302 11.94 -1.82 -4.87
N ASP A 303 10.66 -1.83 -5.20
CA ASP A 303 9.91 -3.04 -5.55
C ASP A 303 8.88 -2.68 -6.61
N GLU A 304 8.49 -3.68 -7.39
CA GLU A 304 7.48 -3.51 -8.44
C GLU A 304 6.09 -3.76 -7.86
N SER A 305 5.15 -2.87 -8.17
CA SER A 305 3.74 -3.07 -7.82
C SER A 305 2.94 -3.34 -9.08
N MET A 306 2.27 -4.50 -9.13
CA MET A 306 1.38 -4.85 -10.23
C MET A 306 -0.05 -4.39 -9.92
N ASN A 307 -0.61 -3.57 -10.80
CA ASN A 307 -2.04 -3.31 -10.82
C ASN A 307 -2.67 -4.24 -11.85
N SER A 308 -3.55 -5.13 -11.39
CA SER A 308 -4.30 -6.01 -12.28
C SER A 308 -5.40 -5.21 -12.97
N TRP A 309 -5.34 -5.18 -14.30
CA TRP A 309 -6.42 -4.67 -15.16
C TRP A 309 -7.17 -5.91 -15.66
N LEU A 310 -8.35 -6.17 -15.08
CA LEU A 310 -9.23 -7.29 -15.43
C LEU A 310 -10.52 -6.78 -16.06
#